data_AF-A0A1D2X1Y2-F1
#
_entry.id   AF-A0A1D2X1Y2-F1
#
_cell.length_a   1.000
_cell.length_b   1.000
_cell.length_c   1.000
_cell.angle_alpha   90.00
_cell.angle_beta   90.00
_cell.angle_gamma   90.00
#
_symmetry.space_group_name_H-M   'P 1'
#
loop_
_entity.id
_entity.type
_entity.pdbx_description
1 polymer ?
#
loop_
_entity_poly.entity_id
_entity_poly.type
_entity_poly.pdbx_seq_one_letter_code
_entity_poly.pdbx_strand_id
1 'polypeptide(L)'
;MTIKEEIIKHANNKQNILLYQEDLMEIYQTKNQEDHWAYINNPRKGKYALEIIIKTLKPGTITKNKSAAKLLDNIAEITRKTQTIIFIDNFEQVNKRTLEYYEEINTMNVSLVVNIMEDKEFIDETFLKNFIILGGEYNENRSHSINIKYTLLLLLSFLIFLLFIKVQLSIISYLASALWFTLLMYRSFYYMIR
;
A
#
# COMPACT_ATOMS: atom_id res chain seq x y z
N MET A 1 -22.70 13.90 -13.46
CA MET A 1 -22.07 12.60 -13.76
C MET A 1 -21.72 11.99 -12.42
N THR A 2 -22.27 10.81 -12.11
CA THR A 2 -22.03 10.15 -10.81
C THR A 2 -20.69 9.40 -10.83
N ILE A 3 -20.06 9.20 -9.67
CA ILE A 3 -18.77 8.44 -9.56
C ILE A 3 -18.88 7.07 -10.25
N LYS A 4 -20.04 6.42 -10.15
CA LYS A 4 -20.33 5.13 -10.80
C LYS A 4 -20.22 5.20 -12.33
N GLU A 5 -20.79 6.24 -12.93
CA GLU A 5 -20.70 6.46 -14.39
C GLU A 5 -19.25 6.70 -14.84
N GLU A 6 -18.47 7.38 -14.01
CA GLU A 6 -17.05 7.64 -14.26
C GLU A 6 -16.23 6.35 -14.22
N ILE A 7 -16.44 5.50 -13.21
CA ILE A 7 -15.81 4.18 -13.10
C ILE A 7 -16.08 3.34 -14.34
N ILE A 8 -17.36 3.23 -14.74
CA ILE A 8 -17.74 2.43 -15.92
C ILE A 8 -17.12 3.02 -17.19
N LYS A 9 -17.10 4.34 -17.35
CA LYS A 9 -16.49 5.01 -18.51
C LYS A 9 -14.99 4.71 -18.61
N HIS A 10 -14.25 4.84 -17.51
CA HIS A 10 -12.81 4.55 -17.48
C HIS A 10 -12.53 3.06 -17.73
N ALA A 11 -13.32 2.16 -17.13
CA ALA A 11 -13.17 0.73 -17.32
C ALA A 11 -13.48 0.32 -18.78
N ASN A 12 -14.49 0.92 -19.40
CA ASN A 12 -14.77 0.70 -20.84
C ASN A 12 -13.67 1.23 -21.75
N ASN A 13 -12.85 2.19 -21.29
CA ASN A 13 -11.68 2.67 -22.02
C ASN A 13 -10.39 1.84 -21.78
N LYS A 14 -10.51 0.64 -21.20
CA LYS A 14 -9.38 -0.24 -20.86
C LYS A 14 -8.42 0.33 -19.83
N GLN A 15 -8.91 1.23 -18.98
CA GLN A 15 -8.11 1.78 -17.89
C GLN A 15 -8.40 0.99 -16.62
N ASN A 16 -7.33 0.70 -15.89
CA ASN A 16 -7.45 0.11 -14.57
C ASN A 16 -7.77 1.18 -13.55
N ILE A 17 -8.62 0.86 -12.59
CA ILE A 17 -9.18 1.81 -11.64
C ILE A 17 -8.93 1.32 -10.24
N LEU A 18 -8.39 2.19 -9.40
CA LEU A 18 -8.21 1.97 -7.98
C LEU A 18 -9.16 2.86 -7.20
N LEU A 19 -9.95 2.22 -6.34
CA LEU A 19 -10.92 2.84 -5.45
C LEU A 19 -10.52 2.60 -4.00
N TYR A 20 -11.05 3.45 -3.11
CA TYR A 20 -10.81 3.38 -1.68
C TYR A 20 -12.14 3.45 -0.94
N GLN A 21 -12.40 2.45 -0.10
CA GLN A 21 -13.58 2.39 0.78
C GLN A 21 -14.93 2.51 0.03
N GLU A 22 -14.98 2.12 -1.24
CA GLU A 22 -16.19 2.18 -2.06
C GLU A 22 -16.93 0.83 -2.10
N ASP A 23 -18.27 0.87 -2.20
CA ASP A 23 -19.07 -0.35 -2.39
C ASP A 23 -19.06 -0.81 -3.86
N LEU A 24 -18.06 -1.63 -4.20
CA LEU A 24 -17.95 -2.25 -5.52
C LEU A 24 -19.13 -3.15 -5.87
N MET A 25 -19.78 -3.78 -4.88
CA MET A 25 -20.89 -4.69 -5.14
C MET A 25 -22.10 -3.89 -5.67
N GLU A 26 -22.35 -2.72 -5.11
CA GLU A 26 -23.42 -1.82 -5.59
C GLU A 26 -23.19 -1.43 -7.06
N ILE A 27 -21.95 -1.12 -7.44
CA ILE A 27 -21.58 -0.81 -8.84
C ILE A 27 -21.73 -2.05 -9.73
N TYR A 28 -21.28 -3.21 -9.25
CA TYR A 28 -21.41 -4.46 -10.01
C TYR A 28 -22.87 -4.85 -10.24
N GLN A 29 -23.79 -4.50 -9.35
CA GLN A 29 -25.22 -4.80 -9.51
C GLN A 29 -25.90 -3.98 -10.61
N THR A 30 -25.32 -2.86 -11.06
CA THR A 30 -25.87 -2.08 -12.18
C THR A 30 -25.55 -2.69 -13.55
N LYS A 31 -24.90 -3.86 -13.57
CA LYS A 31 -24.54 -4.63 -14.75
C LYS A 31 -25.76 -4.97 -15.62
N ASN A 32 -25.64 -4.79 -16.94
CA ASN A 32 -26.59 -5.28 -17.93
C ASN A 32 -26.27 -6.72 -18.36
N GLN A 33 -27.22 -7.41 -19.01
CA GLN A 33 -27.01 -8.80 -19.45
C GLN A 33 -25.90 -8.96 -20.50
N GLU A 34 -25.59 -7.92 -21.27
CA GLU A 34 -24.56 -7.92 -22.30
C GLU A 34 -23.15 -7.66 -21.74
N ASP A 35 -23.08 -7.16 -20.50
CA ASP A 35 -21.83 -6.80 -19.86
C ASP A 35 -21.01 -8.03 -19.47
N HIS A 36 -19.76 -8.07 -19.89
CA HIS A 36 -18.83 -9.16 -19.57
C HIS A 36 -18.07 -8.83 -18.28
N TRP A 37 -18.79 -8.81 -17.17
CA TRP A 37 -18.22 -8.45 -15.87
C TRP A 37 -18.11 -9.63 -14.92
N ALA A 38 -17.04 -9.65 -14.12
CA ALA A 38 -16.84 -10.60 -13.03
C ALA A 38 -16.56 -9.88 -11.71
N TYR A 39 -17.02 -10.45 -10.61
CA TYR A 39 -16.81 -9.90 -9.26
C TYR A 39 -16.04 -10.90 -8.38
N ILE A 40 -15.05 -10.40 -7.65
CA ILE A 40 -14.23 -11.16 -6.70
C ILE A 40 -14.21 -10.41 -5.37
N ASN A 41 -14.77 -11.03 -4.33
CA ASN A 41 -14.74 -10.46 -2.99
C ASN A 41 -13.40 -10.69 -2.26
N ASN A 42 -12.74 -11.82 -2.54
CA ASN A 42 -11.52 -12.21 -1.82
C ASN A 42 -10.40 -12.58 -2.80
N PRO A 43 -9.46 -11.66 -3.07
CA PRO A 43 -8.45 -11.84 -4.08
C PRO A 43 -7.28 -12.71 -3.61
N ARG A 44 -7.15 -12.95 -2.30
CA ARG A 44 -6.15 -13.85 -1.69
C ARG A 44 -6.38 -15.31 -2.07
N LYS A 45 -7.62 -15.68 -2.43
CA LYS A 45 -7.97 -17.04 -2.85
C LYS A 45 -7.54 -17.34 -4.29
N GLY A 46 -6.31 -17.00 -4.69
CA GLY A 46 -5.78 -17.00 -6.06
C GLY A 46 -6.46 -17.95 -7.05
N LYS A 47 -6.26 -19.28 -6.92
CA LYS A 47 -6.88 -20.26 -7.83
C LYS A 47 -8.41 -20.20 -7.82
N TYR A 48 -9.00 -20.15 -6.65
CA TYR A 48 -10.46 -20.11 -6.51
C TYR A 48 -11.07 -18.80 -7.05
N ALA A 49 -10.35 -17.68 -6.95
CA ALA A 49 -10.74 -16.42 -7.58
C ALA A 49 -10.75 -16.54 -9.12
N LEU A 50 -9.75 -17.18 -9.71
CA LEU A 50 -9.74 -17.49 -11.16
C LEU A 50 -10.93 -18.38 -11.56
N GLU A 51 -11.28 -19.37 -10.73
CA GLU A 51 -12.44 -20.21 -10.99
C GLU A 51 -13.76 -19.43 -10.92
N ILE A 52 -13.88 -18.46 -10.00
CA ILE A 52 -15.04 -17.56 -9.93
C ILE A 52 -15.15 -16.74 -11.21
N ILE A 53 -14.05 -16.12 -11.65
CA ILE A 53 -14.03 -15.33 -12.89
C ILE A 53 -14.57 -16.16 -14.06
N ILE A 54 -14.02 -17.36 -14.27
CA ILE A 54 -14.41 -18.22 -15.39
C ILE A 54 -15.88 -18.63 -15.29
N LYS A 55 -16.36 -19.02 -14.10
CA LYS A 55 -17.76 -19.44 -13.91
C LYS A 55 -18.73 -18.29 -14.14
N THR A 56 -18.35 -17.06 -13.79
CA THR A 56 -19.16 -15.86 -14.02
C THR A 56 -19.20 -15.47 -15.49
N LEU A 57 -18.05 -15.52 -16.19
CA LEU A 57 -17.98 -15.13 -17.60
C LEU A 57 -18.51 -16.19 -18.55
N LYS A 58 -18.36 -17.48 -18.20
CA LYS A 58 -18.82 -18.61 -19.01
C LYS A 58 -19.43 -19.71 -18.12
N PRO A 59 -20.71 -19.56 -17.72
CA PRO A 59 -21.42 -20.53 -16.91
C PRO A 59 -21.35 -21.95 -17.50
N GLY A 60 -21.17 -22.96 -16.65
CA GLY A 60 -21.05 -24.37 -17.07
C GLY A 60 -19.63 -24.82 -17.44
N THR A 61 -18.64 -23.92 -17.45
CA THR A 61 -17.24 -24.31 -17.69
C THR A 61 -16.70 -25.16 -16.55
N ILE A 62 -16.14 -26.34 -16.88
CA ILE A 62 -15.49 -27.22 -15.90
C ILE A 62 -14.14 -26.61 -15.50
N THR A 63 -14.04 -26.16 -14.25
CA THR A 63 -12.80 -25.63 -13.66
C THR A 63 -12.09 -26.61 -12.72
N LYS A 64 -12.79 -27.69 -12.30
CA LYS A 64 -12.29 -28.67 -11.34
C LYS A 64 -11.00 -29.33 -11.85
N ASN A 65 -10.01 -29.47 -10.98
CA ASN A 65 -8.68 -30.08 -11.25
C ASN A 65 -7.79 -29.37 -12.28
N LYS A 66 -8.15 -28.18 -12.79
CA LYS A 66 -7.24 -27.39 -13.64
C LYS A 66 -6.14 -26.72 -12.79
N SER A 67 -4.95 -26.54 -13.36
CA SER A 67 -3.88 -25.73 -12.76
C SER A 67 -4.20 -24.23 -12.89
N ALA A 68 -3.56 -23.36 -12.10
CA ALA A 68 -3.74 -21.91 -12.21
C ALA A 68 -3.43 -21.39 -13.62
N ALA A 69 -2.34 -21.85 -14.23
CA ALA A 69 -1.98 -21.53 -15.62
C ALA A 69 -3.10 -21.89 -16.62
N LYS A 70 -3.65 -23.11 -16.53
CA LYS A 70 -4.78 -23.52 -17.40
C LYS A 70 -6.04 -22.69 -17.15
N LEU A 71 -6.23 -22.12 -15.96
CA LEU A 71 -7.36 -21.23 -15.69
C LEU A 71 -7.10 -19.87 -16.34
N LEU A 72 -5.89 -19.33 -16.22
CA LEU A 72 -5.46 -18.09 -16.89
C LEU A 72 -5.59 -18.20 -18.42
N ASP A 73 -5.18 -19.31 -19.02
CA ASP A 73 -5.37 -19.58 -20.45
C ASP A 73 -6.86 -19.49 -20.87
N ASN A 74 -7.77 -20.05 -20.06
CA ASN A 74 -9.21 -19.97 -20.37
C ASN A 74 -9.71 -18.53 -20.25
N ILE A 75 -9.23 -17.77 -19.26
CA ILE A 75 -9.60 -16.35 -19.09
C ILE A 75 -9.09 -15.55 -20.30
N ALA A 76 -7.86 -15.78 -20.75
CA ALA A 76 -7.31 -15.17 -21.95
C ALA A 76 -8.15 -15.50 -23.19
N GLU A 77 -8.61 -16.75 -23.34
CA GLU A 77 -9.45 -17.16 -24.47
C GLU A 77 -10.83 -16.47 -24.45
N ILE A 78 -11.45 -16.37 -23.27
CA ILE A 78 -12.76 -15.70 -23.09
C ILE A 78 -12.63 -14.20 -23.38
N THR A 79 -11.60 -13.55 -22.83
CA THR A 79 -11.41 -12.09 -22.89
C THR A 79 -10.86 -11.62 -24.24
N ARG A 80 -10.27 -12.52 -25.05
CA ARG A 80 -9.74 -12.18 -26.39
C ARG A 80 -10.79 -11.56 -27.32
N LYS A 81 -12.05 -11.99 -27.24
CA LYS A 81 -13.13 -11.53 -28.13
C LYS A 81 -13.98 -10.41 -27.53
N THR A 82 -14.04 -10.35 -26.20
CA THR A 82 -14.92 -9.41 -25.50
C THR A 82 -14.15 -8.72 -24.39
N GLN A 83 -14.21 -7.39 -24.36
CA GLN A 83 -13.65 -6.63 -23.26
C GLN A 83 -14.36 -7.01 -21.96
N THR A 84 -13.57 -7.38 -20.97
CA THR A 84 -14.07 -7.86 -19.69
C THR A 84 -13.68 -6.89 -18.59
N ILE A 85 -14.61 -6.57 -17.69
CA ILE A 85 -14.31 -5.78 -16.48
C ILE A 85 -14.31 -6.71 -15.28
N ILE A 86 -13.24 -6.71 -14.50
CA ILE A 86 -13.14 -7.52 -13.28
C ILE A 86 -13.10 -6.59 -12.08
N PHE A 87 -14.15 -6.68 -11.27
CA PHE A 87 -14.28 -5.98 -10.01
C PHE A 87 -13.66 -6.84 -8.90
N ILE A 88 -12.73 -6.28 -8.15
CA ILE A 88 -11.97 -6.97 -7.12
C ILE A 88 -12.02 -6.15 -5.84
N ASP A 89 -12.71 -6.68 -4.84
CA ASP A 89 -12.80 -6.07 -3.53
C ASP A 89 -11.70 -6.57 -2.61
N ASN A 90 -11.43 -5.85 -1.51
CA ASN A 90 -10.41 -6.19 -0.51
C ASN A 90 -9.02 -6.47 -1.13
N PHE A 91 -8.60 -5.62 -2.07
CA PHE A 91 -7.37 -5.82 -2.84
C PHE A 91 -6.11 -5.80 -1.97
N GLU A 92 -6.14 -5.15 -0.81
CA GLU A 92 -5.06 -5.14 0.18
C GLU A 92 -4.71 -6.54 0.75
N GLN A 93 -5.56 -7.54 0.53
CA GLN A 93 -5.30 -8.92 0.97
C GLN A 93 -4.46 -9.73 -0.02
N VAL A 94 -4.17 -9.19 -1.21
CA VAL A 94 -3.33 -9.84 -2.21
C VAL A 94 -1.93 -10.06 -1.65
N ASN A 95 -1.42 -11.29 -1.78
CA ASN A 95 -0.03 -11.63 -1.51
C ASN A 95 0.80 -11.66 -2.80
N LYS A 96 2.14 -11.66 -2.70
CA LYS A 96 3.06 -11.69 -3.85
C LYS A 96 2.75 -12.80 -4.86
N ARG A 97 2.40 -14.00 -4.38
CA ARG A 97 2.07 -15.15 -5.23
C ARG A 97 0.74 -14.97 -5.98
N THR A 98 -0.25 -14.36 -5.34
CA THR A 98 -1.53 -14.07 -6.00
C THR A 98 -1.45 -12.87 -6.91
N LEU A 99 -0.54 -11.92 -6.64
CA LEU A 99 -0.31 -10.75 -7.47
C LEU A 99 0.10 -11.15 -8.88
N GLU A 100 0.99 -12.15 -9.03
CA GLU A 100 1.42 -12.69 -10.33
C GLU A 100 0.23 -13.06 -11.24
N TYR A 101 -0.87 -13.56 -10.67
CA TYR A 101 -2.07 -13.90 -11.45
C TYR A 101 -2.80 -12.66 -11.96
N TYR A 102 -2.87 -11.60 -11.15
CA TYR A 102 -3.52 -10.34 -11.55
C TYR A 102 -2.64 -9.55 -12.53
N GLU A 103 -1.32 -9.63 -12.40
CA GLU A 103 -0.38 -9.10 -13.39
C GLU A 103 -0.57 -9.78 -14.75
N GLU A 104 -0.69 -11.11 -14.77
CA GLU A 104 -0.94 -11.84 -16.00
C GLU A 104 -2.30 -11.47 -16.62
N ILE A 105 -3.35 -11.37 -15.80
CA ILE A 105 -4.68 -10.90 -16.26
C ILE A 105 -4.61 -9.47 -16.81
N ASN A 106 -3.81 -8.59 -16.19
CA ASN A 106 -3.65 -7.20 -16.62
C ASN A 106 -3.02 -7.08 -18.02
N THR A 107 -2.34 -8.11 -18.51
CA THR A 107 -1.84 -8.15 -19.90
C THR A 107 -2.91 -8.52 -20.93
N MET A 108 -4.07 -9.00 -20.48
CA MET A 108 -5.18 -9.43 -21.34
C MET A 108 -6.10 -8.26 -21.68
N ASN A 109 -7.15 -8.52 -22.48
CA ASN A 109 -8.16 -7.53 -22.82
C ASN A 109 -9.18 -7.34 -21.68
N VAL A 110 -8.66 -6.98 -20.50
CA VAL A 110 -9.38 -6.86 -19.23
C VAL A 110 -9.13 -5.49 -18.62
N SER A 111 -10.12 -4.96 -17.92
CA SER A 111 -9.97 -3.77 -17.07
C SER A 111 -10.19 -4.17 -15.62
N LEU A 112 -9.23 -3.84 -14.77
CA LEU A 112 -9.29 -4.16 -13.36
C LEU A 112 -9.87 -2.96 -12.60
N VAL A 113 -10.97 -3.18 -11.88
CA VAL A 113 -11.52 -2.22 -10.93
C VAL A 113 -11.29 -2.80 -9.54
N VAL A 114 -10.28 -2.28 -8.86
CA VAL A 114 -9.82 -2.77 -7.54
C VAL A 114 -10.24 -1.77 -6.46
N ASN A 115 -10.67 -2.29 -5.33
CA ASN A 115 -10.98 -1.48 -4.16
C ASN A 115 -10.13 -1.92 -2.97
N ILE A 116 -9.65 -0.93 -2.22
CA ILE A 116 -8.91 -1.11 -0.98
C ILE A 116 -9.80 -0.65 0.17
N MET A 117 -10.13 -1.58 1.07
CA MET A 117 -10.98 -1.30 2.23
C MET A 117 -10.19 -0.89 3.46
N GLU A 118 -9.01 -1.48 3.66
CA GLU A 118 -8.13 -1.20 4.79
C GLU A 118 -6.81 -0.58 4.35
N ASP A 119 -6.36 0.43 5.09
CA ASP A 119 -5.10 1.12 4.82
C ASP A 119 -3.91 0.27 5.27
N LYS A 120 -3.55 -0.70 4.43
CA LYS A 120 -2.47 -1.65 4.65
C LYS A 120 -1.39 -1.47 3.60
N GLU A 121 -0.13 -1.69 4.00
CA GLU A 121 1.00 -1.67 3.08
C GLU A 121 0.80 -2.72 1.98
N PHE A 122 0.51 -2.24 0.78
CA PHE A 122 0.33 -3.07 -0.40
C PHE A 122 1.69 -3.58 -0.89
N ILE A 123 1.72 -4.80 -1.40
CA ILE A 123 2.97 -5.53 -1.63
C ILE A 123 3.77 -4.99 -2.83
N ASP A 124 3.11 -4.35 -3.79
CA ASP A 124 3.78 -3.75 -4.94
C ASP A 124 3.17 -2.40 -5.35
N GLU A 125 3.83 -1.32 -4.96
CA GLU A 125 3.45 0.03 -5.38
C GLU A 125 3.63 0.25 -6.89
N THR A 126 4.48 -0.52 -7.56
CA THR A 126 4.73 -0.40 -9.01
C THR A 126 3.52 -0.86 -9.80
N PHE A 127 2.90 -1.96 -9.38
CA PHE A 127 1.66 -2.45 -9.99
C PHE A 127 0.54 -1.40 -9.91
N LEU A 128 0.41 -0.75 -8.74
CA LEU A 128 -0.61 0.28 -8.50
C LEU A 128 -0.41 1.55 -9.36
N LYS A 129 0.81 1.84 -9.83
CA LYS A 129 1.04 2.99 -10.75
C LYS A 129 0.31 2.87 -12.08
N ASN A 130 -0.09 1.66 -12.47
CA ASN A 130 -0.87 1.43 -13.69
C ASN A 130 -2.37 1.71 -13.53
N PHE A 131 -2.80 2.10 -12.32
CA PHE A 131 -4.20 2.35 -12.00
C PHE A 131 -4.47 3.84 -11.93
N ILE A 132 -5.60 4.25 -12.47
CA ILE A 132 -6.16 5.57 -12.24
C ILE A 132 -6.91 5.51 -10.92
N ILE A 133 -6.56 6.41 -10.01
CA ILE A 133 -7.24 6.52 -8.73
C ILE A 133 -8.47 7.39 -8.92
N LEU A 134 -9.64 6.85 -8.59
CA LEU A 134 -10.90 7.57 -8.59
C LEU A 134 -11.46 7.58 -7.16
N GLY A 135 -11.96 8.74 -6.72
CA GLY A 135 -12.40 8.98 -5.34
C GLY A 135 -11.51 9.97 -4.59
N GLY A 136 -12.11 10.79 -3.73
CA GLY A 136 -11.45 11.94 -3.08
C GLY A 136 -10.44 11.58 -1.98
N GLU A 137 -10.58 10.40 -1.36
CA GLU A 137 -9.90 10.09 -0.09
C GLU A 137 -8.46 9.58 -0.22
N TYR A 138 -7.99 9.20 -1.42
CA TYR A 138 -6.62 8.67 -1.56
C TYR A 138 -5.53 9.65 -1.12
N ASN A 139 -5.73 10.95 -1.41
CA ASN A 139 -4.78 11.99 -1.03
C ASN A 139 -4.90 12.38 0.46
N GLU A 140 -6.07 12.21 1.07
CA GLU A 140 -6.32 12.60 2.46
C GLU A 140 -5.88 11.53 3.47
N ASN A 141 -6.11 10.24 3.16
CA ASN A 141 -5.78 9.14 4.08
C ASN A 141 -4.27 8.80 4.12
N ARG A 142 -3.57 8.77 2.97
CA ARG A 142 -2.10 8.55 2.97
C ARG A 142 -1.32 9.69 3.62
N SER A 143 -1.80 10.93 3.52
CA SER A 143 -1.12 12.10 4.13
C SER A 143 -1.24 12.15 5.65
N HIS A 144 -2.20 11.41 6.25
CA HIS A 144 -2.37 11.30 7.70
C HIS A 144 -1.64 10.10 8.33
N SER A 145 -1.01 9.24 7.53
CA SER A 145 -0.13 8.18 8.03
C SER A 145 1.25 8.76 8.42
N ILE A 146 1.27 9.71 9.37
CA ILE A 146 2.52 10.10 10.04
C ILE A 146 3.07 8.82 10.66
N ASN A 147 4.11 8.28 10.04
CA ASN A 147 4.70 7.02 10.45
C ASN A 147 5.30 7.20 11.85
N ILE A 148 4.52 6.78 12.86
CA ILE A 148 4.78 7.01 14.30
C ILE A 148 6.18 6.55 14.70
N LYS A 149 6.75 5.56 13.98
CA LYS A 149 8.12 5.11 14.18
C LYS A 149 9.14 6.24 13.97
N TYR A 150 8.99 7.08 12.94
CA TYR A 150 9.89 8.20 12.69
C TYR A 150 9.71 9.32 13.71
N THR A 151 8.47 9.62 14.10
CA THR A 151 8.20 10.61 15.15
C THR A 151 8.80 10.18 16.49
N LEU A 152 8.67 8.90 16.84
CA LEU A 152 9.29 8.32 18.04
C LEU A 152 10.81 8.35 17.97
N LEU A 153 11.40 8.03 16.81
CA LEU A 153 12.85 8.05 16.60
C LEU A 153 13.42 9.47 16.71
N LEU A 154 12.70 10.46 16.18
CA LEU A 154 13.07 11.88 16.25
C LEU A 154 13.03 12.38 17.69
N LEU A 155 11.99 12.02 18.45
CA LEU A 155 11.85 12.38 19.86
C LEU A 155 12.95 11.73 20.72
N LEU A 156 13.27 10.46 20.45
CA LEU A 156 14.36 9.76 21.10
C LEU A 156 15.72 10.38 20.77
N SER A 157 15.96 10.73 19.50
CA SER A 157 17.18 11.41 19.06
C SER A 157 17.35 12.77 19.75
N PHE A 158 16.26 13.54 19.85
CA PHE A 158 16.27 14.83 20.55
C PHE A 158 16.57 14.67 22.04
N LEU A 159 16.01 13.66 22.70
CA LEU A 159 16.29 13.36 24.11
C LEU A 159 17.75 12.96 24.33
N ILE A 160 18.31 12.12 23.46
CA ILE A 160 19.74 11.74 23.51
C ILE A 160 20.62 12.97 23.30
N PHE A 161 20.26 13.86 22.37
CA PHE A 161 20.99 15.10 22.13
C PHE A 161 20.99 16.03 23.35
N LEU A 162 19.85 16.20 24.02
CA LEU A 162 19.77 16.99 25.26
C LEU A 162 20.62 16.39 26.39
N LEU A 163 20.59 15.07 26.55
CA LEU A 163 21.45 14.38 27.52
C LEU A 163 22.93 14.58 27.21
N PHE A 164 23.32 14.49 25.94
CA PHE A 164 24.69 14.71 25.50
C PHE A 164 25.18 16.13 25.82
N ILE A 165 24.38 17.16 25.52
CA ILE A 165 24.71 18.56 25.86
C ILE A 165 24.90 18.71 27.38
N LYS A 166 24.02 18.12 28.19
CA LYS A 166 24.10 18.19 29.65
C LYS A 166 25.41 17.59 30.17
N VAL A 167 25.81 16.43 29.66
CA VAL A 167 27.08 15.77 30.03
C VAL A 167 28.28 16.62 29.63
N GLN A 168 28.29 17.19 28.43
CA GLN A 168 29.39 18.04 27.96
C GLN A 168 29.53 19.33 28.79
N LEU A 169 28.41 19.97 29.16
CA LEU A 169 28.42 21.14 30.05
C LEU A 169 28.95 20.79 31.45
N SER A 170 28.63 19.61 31.98
CA SER A 170 29.20 19.13 33.23
C SER A 170 30.72 18.95 33.13
N ILE A 171 31.24 18.38 32.03
CA ILE A 171 32.68 18.23 31.81
C ILE A 171 33.39 19.60 31.79
N ILE A 172 32.81 20.60 31.14
CA ILE A 172 33.35 21.98 31.13
C ILE A 172 33.39 22.57 32.55
N SER A 173 32.36 22.33 33.36
CA SER A 173 32.34 22.79 34.75
C SER A 173 33.42 22.14 35.62
N TYR A 174 33.71 20.86 35.40
CA TYR A 174 34.80 20.15 36.09
C TYR A 174 36.17 20.69 35.68
N LEU A 175 36.38 20.96 34.39
CA LEU A 175 37.61 21.59 33.87
C LEU A 175 37.85 22.97 34.48
N ALA A 176 36.82 23.82 34.53
CA ALA A 176 36.88 25.15 35.14
C ALA A 176 37.21 25.06 36.65
N SER A 177 36.60 24.12 37.36
CA SER A 177 36.84 23.89 38.79
C SER A 177 38.26 23.39 39.06
N ALA A 178 38.77 22.46 38.25
CA ALA A 178 40.14 21.96 38.35
C ALA A 178 41.17 23.05 38.07
N LEU A 179 40.92 23.89 37.07
CA LEU A 179 41.80 25.02 36.73
C LEU A 179 41.83 26.05 37.86
N TRP A 180 40.67 26.39 38.44
CA TRP A 180 40.58 27.27 39.60
C TRP A 180 41.34 26.73 40.82
N PHE A 181 41.15 25.44 41.13
CA PHE A 181 41.88 24.79 42.22
C PHE A 181 43.40 24.79 41.97
N THR A 182 43.83 24.56 40.74
CA THR A 182 45.25 24.58 40.36
C THR A 182 45.85 25.97 40.56
N LEU A 183 45.13 27.04 40.19
CA LEU A 183 45.55 28.43 40.42
C LEU A 183 45.63 28.77 41.91
N LEU A 184 44.69 28.29 42.72
CA LEU A 184 44.74 28.45 44.17
C LEU A 184 45.96 27.75 44.78
N MET A 185 46.22 26.50 44.38
CA MET A 185 47.39 25.76 44.85
C MET A 185 48.69 26.46 44.43
N TYR A 186 48.79 26.92 43.17
CA TYR A 186 49.94 27.69 42.69
C TYR A 186 50.19 28.94 43.54
N ARG A 187 49.13 29.71 43.84
CA ARG A 187 49.22 30.88 44.73
C ARG A 187 49.74 30.48 46.12
N SER A 188 49.20 29.42 46.72
CA SER A 188 49.60 28.96 48.04
C SER A 188 51.07 28.52 48.09
N PHE A 189 51.54 27.79 47.08
CA PHE A 189 52.95 27.42 46.97
C PHE A 189 53.85 28.64 46.76
N TYR A 190 53.44 29.60 45.93
CA TYR A 190 54.20 30.84 45.72
C TYR A 190 54.40 31.62 47.03
N TYR A 191 53.37 31.72 47.87
CA TYR A 191 53.48 32.37 49.18
C TYR A 191 54.28 31.57 50.22
N MET A 192 54.40 30.26 50.09
CA MET A 192 55.25 29.45 50.99
C MET A 192 56.72 29.46 50.57
N ILE A 193 57.01 29.62 49.28
CA ILE A 193 58.37 29.61 48.73
C ILE A 193 59.04 30.99 48.84
N ARG A 194 58.25 32.07 48.93
CA ARG A 194 58.71 33.45 49.12
C ARG A 194 58.69 33.84 50.59
#